data_AF-A0A1Q8AN95-F1
#
_entry.id   AF-A0A1Q8AN95-F1
#
_cell.length_a   1.000
_cell.length_b   1.000
_cell.length_c   1.000
_cell.angle_alpha   90.00
_cell.angle_beta   90.00
_cell.angle_gamma   90.00
#
_symmetry.space_group_name_H-M   'P 1'
#
loop_
_entity.id
_entity.type
_entity.pdbx_description
1 polymer ?
#
loop_
_entity_poly.entity_id
_entity_poly.type
_entity_poly.pdbx_seq_one_letter_code
_entity_poly.pdbx_strand_id
1 'polypeptide(L)'
;RAERRDIRYLYQGILQIGVAFYQLRRLNHHGTVYLLTRGPRYLAPFAPRCQRVDVQALLDDAAAALREVERLGPTRLAEFDRSLVPKVRLV
;
A
#
# COMPACT_ATOMS: atom_id res chain seq x y z
N ARG A 1 11.36 -24.65 -10.57
CA ARG A 1 10.00 -24.54 -10.00
C ARG A 1 9.89 -23.19 -9.27
N ALA A 2 9.59 -22.10 -9.99
CA ALA A 2 9.69 -20.71 -9.49
C ALA A 2 8.36 -20.14 -8.95
N GLU A 3 7.21 -20.61 -9.46
CA GLU A 3 5.86 -20.08 -9.19
C GLU A 3 5.48 -19.83 -7.73
N ARG A 4 5.84 -20.72 -6.79
CA ARG A 4 5.47 -20.54 -5.36
C ARG A 4 6.23 -19.42 -4.67
N ARG A 5 7.43 -19.08 -5.15
CA ARG A 5 8.26 -18.04 -4.52
C ARG A 5 7.82 -16.64 -4.94
N ASP A 6 7.19 -16.50 -6.10
CA ASP A 6 6.76 -15.19 -6.59
C ASP A 6 5.47 -14.74 -5.89
N ILE A 7 4.51 -15.66 -5.67
CA ILE A 7 3.22 -15.27 -5.06
C ILE A 7 3.33 -14.74 -3.63
N ARG A 8 4.37 -15.11 -2.89
CA ARG A 8 4.61 -14.54 -1.56
C ARG A 8 4.81 -13.02 -1.61
N TYR A 9 5.36 -12.50 -2.71
CA TYR A 9 5.59 -11.07 -2.88
C TYR A 9 4.28 -10.32 -3.09
N LEU A 10 3.28 -10.93 -3.72
CA LEU A 10 1.91 -10.38 -3.76
C LEU A 10 1.39 -10.14 -2.33
N TYR A 11 1.36 -11.19 -1.51
CA TYR A 11 0.87 -11.09 -0.13
C TYR A 11 1.73 -10.17 0.75
N GLN A 12 3.05 -10.18 0.54
CA GLN A 12 3.97 -9.29 1.23
C GLN A 12 3.71 -7.82 0.87
N GLY A 13 3.42 -7.51 -0.39
CA GLY A 13 3.04 -6.17 -0.84
C GLY A 13 1.73 -5.71 -0.21
N ILE A 14 0.69 -6.55 -0.24
CA ILE A 14 -0.61 -6.27 0.40
C ILE A 14 -0.42 -6.01 1.90
N LEU A 15 0.35 -6.87 2.59
CA LEU A 15 0.63 -6.72 4.01
C LEU A 15 1.39 -5.43 4.30
N GLN A 16 2.42 -5.08 3.51
CA GLN A 16 3.18 -3.84 3.72
C GLN A 16 2.31 -2.59 3.59
N ILE A 17 1.39 -2.55 2.62
CA ILE A 17 0.40 -1.47 2.50
C ILE A 17 -0.45 -1.42 3.77
N GLY A 18 -1.00 -2.55 4.23
CA GLY A 18 -1.78 -2.60 5.47
C GLY A 18 -1.00 -2.12 6.71
N VAL A 19 0.25 -2.53 6.86
CA VAL A 19 1.13 -2.10 7.97
C VAL A 19 1.44 -0.61 7.88
N ALA A 20 1.49 -0.02 6.68
CA ALA A 20 1.66 1.43 6.55
C ALA A 20 0.52 2.20 7.26
N PHE A 21 -0.72 1.75 7.14
CA PHE A 21 -1.86 2.36 7.84
C PHE A 21 -1.87 2.08 9.34
N TYR A 22 -1.28 0.97 9.78
CA TYR A 22 -1.00 0.76 11.20
C TYR A 22 0.00 1.80 11.75
N GLN A 23 1.05 2.13 11.00
CA GLN A 23 2.01 3.17 11.37
C GLN A 23 1.38 4.57 11.31
N LEU A 24 0.51 4.83 10.32
CA LEU A 24 -0.23 6.07 10.19
C LEU A 24 -1.10 6.33 11.42
N ARG A 25 -1.81 5.31 11.92
CA ARG A 25 -2.61 5.40 13.16
C ARG A 25 -1.79 5.77 14.40
N ARG A 26 -0.48 5.51 14.39
CA ARG A 26 0.47 5.89 15.44
C ARG A 26 1.16 7.23 15.17
N LEU A 27 0.69 7.97 14.16
CA LEU A 27 1.27 9.22 13.68
C LEU A 27 2.76 9.09 13.28
N ASN A 28 3.19 7.89 12.88
CA ASN A 28 4.55 7.65 12.41
C ASN A 28 4.65 7.93 10.91
N HIS A 29 4.91 9.19 10.56
CA HIS A 29 5.02 9.66 9.17
C HIS A 29 6.10 8.91 8.38
N HIS A 30 7.33 8.87 8.90
CA HIS A 30 8.45 8.20 8.24
C HIS A 30 8.16 6.72 7.96
N GLY A 31 7.64 5.99 8.96
CA GLY A 31 7.28 4.58 8.80
C GLY A 31 6.16 4.36 7.78
N THR A 32 5.20 5.29 7.72
CA THR A 32 4.10 5.25 6.75
C THR A 32 4.61 5.47 5.32
N VAL A 33 5.39 6.53 5.09
CA VAL A 33 5.99 6.85 3.77
C VAL A 33 6.88 5.71 3.29
N TYR A 34 7.73 5.18 4.18
CA TYR A 34 8.62 4.05 3.88
C TYR A 34 7.83 2.82 3.37
N LEU A 35 6.76 2.43 4.06
CA LEU A 35 5.97 1.26 3.69
C LEU A 35 5.09 1.51 2.45
N LEU A 36 4.51 2.70 2.29
CA LEU A 36 3.76 3.06 1.09
C LEU A 36 4.64 3.21 -0.15
N THR A 37 5.95 3.45 0.00
CA THR A 37 6.91 3.43 -1.12
C THR A 37 7.35 2.01 -1.46
N ARG A 38 7.60 1.17 -0.44
CA ARG A 38 8.17 -0.16 -0.62
C ARG A 38 7.14 -1.23 -0.98
N GLY A 39 5.97 -1.21 -0.34
CA GLY A 39 4.90 -2.19 -0.54
C GLY A 39 4.49 -2.34 -2.01
N PRO A 40 4.15 -1.24 -2.72
CA PRO A 40 3.80 -1.26 -4.14
C PRO A 40 4.85 -1.88 -5.06
N ARG A 41 6.15 -1.79 -4.73
CA ARG A 41 7.22 -2.42 -5.55
C ARG A 41 7.12 -3.94 -5.59
N TYR A 42 6.60 -4.57 -4.53
CA TYR A 42 6.32 -6.01 -4.54
C TYR A 42 5.08 -6.36 -5.36
N LEU A 43 4.15 -5.41 -5.55
CA LEU A 43 2.90 -5.61 -6.28
C LEU A 43 3.03 -5.33 -7.77
N ALA A 44 3.92 -4.41 -8.18
CA ALA A 44 4.08 -4.00 -9.57
C ALA A 44 4.23 -5.17 -10.58
N PRO A 45 4.99 -6.25 -10.29
CA PRO A 45 5.08 -7.41 -11.21
C PRO A 45 3.78 -8.22 -11.37
N PHE A 46 2.80 -8.03 -10.49
CA PHE A 46 1.52 -8.74 -10.47
C PHE A 46 0.36 -7.93 -11.07
N ALA A 47 0.64 -6.71 -11.55
CA ALA A 47 -0.34 -5.89 -12.23
C ALA A 47 -0.70 -6.47 -13.62
N PRO A 48 -1.93 -6.27 -14.12
CA PRO A 48 -3.02 -5.56 -13.45
C PRO A 48 -3.80 -6.43 -12.45
N ARG A 49 -3.66 -7.76 -12.51
CA ARG A 49 -4.41 -8.71 -11.67
C ARG A 49 -3.62 -9.95 -11.31
N CYS A 50 -3.80 -10.45 -10.09
CA CYS A 50 -3.23 -11.71 -9.65
C CYS A 50 -4.07 -12.31 -8.50
N GLN A 51 -4.34 -13.62 -8.52
CA GLN A 51 -5.15 -14.30 -7.49
C GLN A 51 -6.54 -13.66 -7.28
N ARG A 52 -7.18 -13.23 -8.37
CA ARG A 52 -8.43 -12.44 -8.37
C ARG A 52 -8.31 -11.06 -7.73
N VAL A 53 -7.15 -10.63 -7.27
CA VAL A 53 -6.96 -9.27 -6.77
C VAL A 53 -6.78 -8.32 -7.95
N ASP A 54 -7.50 -7.20 -7.93
CA ASP A 54 -7.22 -6.03 -8.77
C ASP A 54 -5.98 -5.32 -8.22
N VAL A 55 -4.82 -5.69 -8.76
CA VAL A 55 -3.52 -5.19 -8.31
C VAL A 55 -3.32 -3.76 -8.79
N GLN A 56 -3.81 -3.42 -9.99
CA GLN A 56 -3.70 -2.07 -10.51
C GLN A 56 -4.45 -1.08 -9.61
N ALA A 57 -5.70 -1.37 -9.26
CA ALA A 57 -6.47 -0.49 -8.39
C ALA A 57 -5.84 -0.35 -6.99
N LEU A 58 -5.20 -1.41 -6.47
CA LEU A 58 -4.47 -1.33 -5.20
C LEU A 58 -3.21 -0.46 -5.29
N LEU A 59 -2.49 -0.51 -6.41
CA LEU A 59 -1.33 0.37 -6.66
C LEU A 59 -1.74 1.84 -6.75
N ASP A 60 -2.84 2.13 -7.46
CA ASP A 60 -3.35 3.49 -7.65
C ASP A 60 -3.83 4.10 -6.33
N ASP A 61 -4.59 3.34 -5.55
CA ASP A 61 -5.04 3.74 -4.21
C ASP A 61 -3.84 3.99 -3.27
N ALA A 62 -2.83 3.10 -3.27
CA ALA A 62 -1.63 3.26 -2.44
C ALA A 62 -0.81 4.50 -2.83
N ALA A 63 -0.74 4.81 -4.12
CA ALA A 63 -0.09 6.03 -4.61
C ALA A 63 -0.86 7.29 -4.21
N ALA A 64 -2.19 7.26 -4.23
CA ALA A 64 -3.03 8.36 -3.75
C ALA A 64 -2.84 8.61 -2.25
N ALA A 65 -2.83 7.54 -1.45
CA ALA A 65 -2.56 7.63 -0.01
C ALA A 65 -1.15 8.19 0.28
N LEU A 66 -0.13 7.75 -0.46
CA LEU A 66 1.24 8.25 -0.29
C LEU A 66 1.33 9.76 -0.53
N ARG A 67 0.75 10.24 -1.64
CA ARG A 67 0.71 11.68 -1.96
C ARG A 67 0.07 12.49 -0.83
N GLU A 68 -1.00 11.99 -0.23
CA GLU A 68 -1.66 12.69 0.87
C GLU A 68 -0.82 12.69 2.16
N VAL A 69 -0.18 11.57 2.50
CA VAL A 69 0.74 11.49 3.65
C VAL A 69 1.93 12.45 3.47
N GLU A 70 2.47 12.54 2.26
CA GLU A 70 3.54 13.49 1.92
C GLU A 70 3.07 14.94 2.01
N ARG A 71 1.87 15.25 1.49
CA ARG A 71 1.26 16.59 1.54
C ARG A 71 1.02 17.05 2.98
N LEU A 72 0.51 16.19 3.84
CA LEU A 72 0.24 16.51 5.24
C LEU A 72 1.53 16.74 6.02
N GLY A 73 2.56 15.93 5.75
CA GLY A 73 3.80 15.95 6.50
C GLY A 73 3.64 15.38 7.92
N PRO A 74 4.71 15.41 8.74
CA PRO A 74 4.72 14.76 10.05
C PRO A 74 3.80 15.44 11.08
N THR A 75 3.53 16.73 10.95
CA THR A 75 2.77 17.51 11.94
C THR A 75 1.26 17.40 11.78
N ARG A 76 0.76 17.10 10.57
CA ARG A 76 -0.68 17.07 10.25
C ARG A 76 -1.19 15.68 9.91
N LEU A 77 -0.43 14.63 10.22
CA LEU A 77 -0.80 13.27 9.85
C LEU A 77 -2.11 12.79 10.51
N ALA A 78 -2.52 13.43 11.61
CA ALA A 78 -3.83 13.19 12.24
C ALA A 78 -5.03 13.64 11.38
N GLU A 79 -4.79 14.53 10.41
CA GLU A 79 -5.80 15.05 9.48
C GLU A 79 -5.98 14.17 8.23
N PHE A 80 -5.30 13.02 8.16
CA PHE A 80 -5.38 12.12 7.00
C PHE A 80 -6.81 11.73 6.67
N ASP A 81 -7.22 11.97 5.42
CA ASP A 81 -8.51 11.54 4.90
C ASP A 81 -8.59 10.01 4.82
N ARG A 82 -9.41 9.42 5.70
CA ARG A 82 -9.62 7.97 5.79
C ARG A 82 -10.27 7.38 4.54
N SER A 83 -10.86 8.19 3.67
CA SER A 83 -11.41 7.73 2.39
C SER A 83 -10.31 7.18 1.46
N LEU A 84 -9.06 7.65 1.63
CA LEU A 84 -7.90 7.25 0.84
C LEU A 84 -7.24 5.95 1.30
N VAL A 85 -7.78 5.26 2.31
CA VAL A 85 -7.26 3.94 2.71
C VAL A 85 -7.56 2.92 1.60
N PRO A 86 -6.54 2.30 0.98
CA PRO A 86 -6.71 1.36 -0.11
C PRO A 86 -7.58 0.16 0.27
N LYS A 87 -8.39 -0.30 -0.67
CA LYS A 87 -9.22 -1.50 -0.52
C LYS A 87 -8.77 -2.56 -1.51
N VAL A 88 -8.58 -3.78 -1.02
CA VAL A 88 -8.36 -4.94 -1.89
C VAL A 88 -9.69 -5.24 -2.59
N ARG A 89 -9.73 -5.07 -3.91
CA ARG A 89 -10.87 -5.40 -4.76
C ARG A 89 -10.62 -6.73 -5.45
N LEU A 90 -11.68 -7.50 -5.68
CA LEU A 90 -11.60 -8.77 -6.39
C LEU A 90 -12.23 -8.65 -7.79
N VAL A 91 -11.63 -9.30 -8.78
CA VAL A 91 -12.01 -9.31 -10.22
C VAL A 91 -11.95 -10.71 -10.83
#